data_AF-A0AAN7QM03-F1
#
_entry.id   AF-A0AAN7QM03-F1
#
_cell.length_a   1.000
_cell.length_b   1.000
_cell.length_c   1.000
_cell.angle_alpha   90.00
_cell.angle_beta   90.00
_cell.angle_gamma   90.00
#
_symmetry.space_group_name_H-M   'P 1'
#
loop_
_entity.id
_entity.type
_entity.pdbx_description
1 polymer ?
#
loop_
_entity_poly.entity_id
_entity_poly.type
_entity_poly.pdbx_seq_one_letter_code
_entity_poly.pdbx_strand_id
1 'polypeptide(L)'
;MVLIFIATITPSLIFSQVQTFFIKQGVTLDRHLTTSFVIPPASLKSVVQIFMLISIVLYDKFFVPTMRRRIKNPRRITMLQRMGIKMFLYILIMVSAYLSEIRRRALISRNSTNPPSIFMILPQFALLGIADTFLEVTMLEFFYDQAPA
;
A
#
# COMPACT_ATOMS: atom_id res chain seq x y z
N MET A 1 -20.11 3.06 -15.96
CA MET A 1 -19.00 3.98 -15.65
C MET A 1 -19.21 4.79 -14.38
N VAL A 2 -20.34 5.48 -14.20
CA VAL A 2 -20.61 6.31 -13.01
C VAL A 2 -20.45 5.55 -11.67
N LEU A 3 -21.02 4.35 -11.53
CA LEU A 3 -20.89 3.54 -10.31
C LEU A 3 -19.43 3.13 -10.00
N ILE A 4 -18.66 2.78 -11.04
CA ILE A 4 -17.25 2.40 -10.89
C ILE A 4 -16.42 3.63 -10.48
N PHE A 5 -16.71 4.79 -11.07
CA PHE A 5 -16.11 6.06 -10.68
C PHE A 5 -16.38 6.38 -9.20
N ILE A 6 -17.65 6.27 -8.75
CA ILE A 6 -18.00 6.49 -7.34
C ILE A 6 -17.24 5.50 -6.43
N ALA A 7 -17.17 4.22 -6.79
CA ALA A 7 -16.43 3.21 -6.03
C ALA A 7 -14.92 3.51 -5.91
N THR A 8 -14.34 4.23 -6.88
CA THR A 8 -12.92 4.64 -6.85
C THR A 8 -12.63 5.88 -5.99
N ILE A 9 -13.64 6.58 -5.49
CA ILE A 9 -13.45 7.76 -4.62
C ILE A 9 -12.76 7.37 -3.31
N THR A 10 -13.28 6.36 -2.61
CA THR A 10 -12.73 5.88 -1.33
C THR A 10 -11.26 5.48 -1.41
N PRO A 11 -10.82 4.61 -2.35
CA PRO A 11 -9.40 4.27 -2.48
C PRO A 11 -8.53 5.46 -2.90
N SER A 12 -9.07 6.45 -3.61
CA SER A 12 -8.34 7.69 -3.95
C SER A 12 -8.10 8.56 -2.71
N LEU A 13 -9.07 8.64 -1.80
CA LEU A 13 -8.90 9.30 -0.50
C LEU A 13 -7.83 8.60 0.34
N ILE A 14 -7.84 7.26 0.38
CA ILE A 14 -6.84 6.44 1.07
C ILE A 14 -5.44 6.72 0.51
N PHE A 15 -5.29 6.79 -0.81
CA PHE A 15 -4.03 7.12 -1.46
C PHE A 15 -3.48 8.49 -1.02
N SER A 16 -4.34 9.50 -0.88
CA SER A 16 -3.92 10.83 -0.39
C SER A 16 -3.37 10.80 1.05
N GLN A 17 -3.93 9.94 1.91
CA GLN A 17 -3.46 9.79 3.30
C GLN A 17 -2.04 9.24 3.40
N VAL A 18 -1.63 8.39 2.45
CA VAL A 18 -0.27 7.84 2.40
C VAL A 18 0.78 8.93 2.25
N GLN A 19 0.52 9.95 1.43
CA GLN A 19 1.45 11.04 1.17
C GLN A 19 1.54 12.04 2.33
N THR A 20 0.62 11.97 3.29
CA THR A 20 0.43 12.99 4.32
C THR A 20 0.42 12.38 5.71
N PHE A 21 -0.69 11.77 6.12
CA PHE A 21 -0.90 11.19 7.44
C PHE A 21 0.16 10.15 7.80
N PHE A 22 0.54 9.27 6.87
CA PHE A 22 1.53 8.22 7.16
C PHE A 22 2.92 8.81 7.45
N ILE A 23 3.29 9.89 6.75
CA ILE A 23 4.54 10.61 7.02
C ILE A 23 4.47 11.29 8.40
N LYS A 24 3.36 11.97 8.70
CA LYS A 24 3.16 12.59 10.03
C LYS A 24 3.18 11.56 11.15
N GLN A 25 2.60 10.39 10.94
CA GLN A 25 2.65 9.28 11.89
C GLN A 25 4.09 8.86 12.15
N GLY A 26 4.90 8.68 11.09
CA GLY A 26 6.32 8.34 11.20
C GLY A 26 7.17 9.38 11.95
N VAL A 27 6.83 10.68 11.85
CA VAL A 27 7.53 11.75 12.60
C VAL A 27 7.35 11.60 14.12
N THR A 28 6.22 11.05 14.57
CA THR A 28 5.90 10.89 16.01
C THR A 28 6.49 9.63 16.65
N LEU A 29 7.19 8.80 15.87
CA LEU A 29 7.79 7.54 16.31
C LEU A 29 9.29 7.74 16.59
N ASP A 30 9.88 6.79 17.32
CA ASP A 30 11.33 6.73 17.46
C ASP A 30 11.96 6.28 16.14
N ARG A 31 12.81 7.14 15.58
CA ARG A 31 13.47 6.95 14.29
C ARG A 31 14.95 6.59 14.44
N HIS A 32 15.45 6.45 15.67
CA HIS A 32 16.81 6.01 15.92
C HIS A 32 16.99 4.54 15.55
N LEU A 33 17.87 4.29 14.59
CA LEU A 33 18.28 2.94 14.17
C LEU A 33 19.53 2.51 14.95
N THR A 34 20.40 3.48 15.21
CA THR A 34 21.54 3.40 16.13
C THR A 34 21.60 4.67 16.97
N THR A 35 22.54 4.76 17.91
CA THR A 35 22.75 5.97 18.74
C THR A 35 23.04 7.22 17.91
N SER A 36 23.61 7.07 16.70
CA SER A 36 24.02 8.19 15.84
C SER A 36 23.17 8.33 14.57
N PHE A 37 22.40 7.31 14.19
CA PHE A 37 21.65 7.30 12.93
C PHE A 37 20.15 7.42 13.15
N VAL A 38 19.57 8.48 12.59
CA VAL A 38 18.13 8.76 12.62
C VAL A 38 17.56 8.61 11.22
N ILE A 39 16.57 7.72 11.06
CA ILE A 39 15.86 7.54 9.80
C ILE A 39 15.07 8.82 9.46
N PRO A 40 15.29 9.43 8.28
CA PRO A 40 14.43 10.52 7.82
C PRO A 40 13.01 9.99 7.56
N PRO A 41 11.93 10.66 8.02
CA PRO A 41 10.56 10.16 7.81
C PRO A 41 10.22 9.96 6.33
N ALA A 42 10.77 10.82 5.45
CA ALA A 42 10.57 10.73 4.02
C ALA A 42 11.20 9.46 3.39
N SER A 43 12.23 8.87 3.99
CA SER A 43 12.84 7.64 3.48
C SER A 43 11.96 6.40 3.66
N LEU A 44 10.83 6.51 4.38
CA LEU A 44 9.79 5.48 4.41
C LEU A 44 9.22 5.20 3.00
N LYS A 45 9.25 6.18 2.08
CA LYS A 45 8.90 5.94 0.68
C LYS A 45 9.83 4.94 0.00
N SER A 46 11.11 4.88 0.38
CA SER A 46 12.04 3.91 -0.18
C SER A 46 11.61 2.47 0.14
N VAL A 47 10.99 2.24 1.30
CA VAL A 47 10.42 0.93 1.66
C VAL A 47 9.30 0.55 0.68
N VAL A 48 8.40 1.49 0.37
CA VAL A 48 7.33 1.26 -0.62
C VAL A 48 7.93 0.84 -1.96
N GLN A 49 8.95 1.56 -2.43
CA GLN A 49 9.61 1.28 -3.69
C GLN A 49 10.25 -0.12 -3.72
N ILE A 50 10.92 -0.52 -2.64
CA ILE A 50 11.53 -1.85 -2.52
C ILE A 50 10.45 -2.93 -2.60
N PHE A 51 9.38 -2.82 -1.81
CA PHE A 51 8.30 -3.81 -1.83
C PHE A 51 7.57 -3.84 -3.18
N MET A 52 7.37 -2.69 -3.83
CA MET A 52 6.81 -2.61 -5.18
C MET A 52 7.67 -3.38 -6.19
N LEU A 53 8.99 -3.18 -6.20
CA LEU A 53 9.89 -3.91 -7.09
C LEU A 53 9.85 -5.42 -6.83
N ILE A 54 9.86 -5.83 -5.56
CA ILE A 54 9.72 -7.24 -5.18
C ILE A 54 8.40 -7.81 -5.70
N SER A 55 7.29 -7.08 -5.51
CA SER A 55 5.97 -7.50 -5.97
C SER A 55 5.85 -7.61 -7.49
N ILE A 56 6.47 -6.70 -8.25
CA ILE A 56 6.53 -6.80 -9.73
C ILE A 56 7.27 -8.08 -10.14
N VAL A 57 8.45 -8.33 -9.57
CA VAL A 57 9.22 -9.54 -9.87
C VAL A 57 8.44 -10.80 -9.50
N LEU A 58 7.76 -10.81 -8.35
CA LEU A 58 6.92 -11.92 -7.92
C LEU A 58 5.73 -12.14 -8.87
N TYR A 59 5.09 -11.07 -9.30
CA TYR A 59 3.97 -11.10 -10.22
C TYR A 59 4.39 -11.70 -11.57
N ASP A 60 5.46 -11.19 -12.18
CA ASP A 60 5.88 -11.59 -13.52
C ASP A 60 6.52 -12.99 -13.55
N LYS A 61 7.35 -13.34 -12.55
CA LYS A 61 8.06 -14.62 -12.54
C LYS A 61 7.25 -15.78 -11.99
N PHE A 62 6.37 -15.54 -11.03
CA PHE A 62 5.68 -16.63 -10.34
C PHE A 62 4.19 -16.62 -10.63
N PHE A 63 3.53 -15.47 -10.48
CA PHE A 63 2.07 -15.42 -10.61
C PHE A 63 1.61 -15.66 -12.06
N VAL A 64 2.16 -14.90 -13.03
CA VAL A 64 1.78 -15.00 -14.45
C VAL A 64 2.02 -16.41 -15.02
N PRO A 65 3.18 -17.05 -14.85
CA PRO A 65 3.42 -18.39 -15.37
C PRO A 65 2.54 -19.44 -14.69
N THR A 66 2.27 -19.30 -13.39
CA THR A 66 1.39 -20.22 -12.65
C THR A 66 -0.05 -20.12 -13.13
N MET A 67 -0.59 -18.91 -13.32
CA MET A 67 -1.91 -18.72 -13.90
C MET A 67 -2.00 -19.31 -15.31
N ARG A 68 -0.98 -19.09 -16.15
CA ARG A 68 -0.94 -19.63 -17.51
C ARG A 68 -0.93 -21.16 -17.55
N ARG A 69 -0.32 -21.82 -16.57
CA ARG A 69 -0.32 -23.29 -16.43
C ARG A 69 -1.65 -23.84 -15.91
N ARG A 70 -2.30 -23.13 -14.97
CA ARG A 70 -3.54 -23.58 -14.30
C ARG A 70 -4.79 -23.30 -15.13
N ILE A 71 -4.84 -22.16 -15.82
CA ILE A 71 -6.01 -21.68 -16.54
C ILE A 71 -5.65 -21.66 -18.02
N LYS A 72 -6.32 -22.48 -18.85
CA LYS A 72 -6.12 -22.56 -20.31
C LYS A 72 -6.45 -21.25 -21.06
N ASN A 73 -6.91 -20.21 -20.35
CA ASN A 73 -7.15 -18.90 -20.92
C ASN A 73 -5.85 -18.08 -20.88
N PRO A 74 -5.24 -17.75 -22.03
CA PRO A 74 -3.98 -17.02 -22.10
C PRO A 74 -4.09 -15.54 -21.71
N ARG A 75 -5.27 -15.07 -21.24
CA ARG A 75 -5.51 -13.67 -20.88
C ARG A 75 -5.37 -13.40 -19.39
N ARG A 76 -4.53 -12.39 -19.12
CA ARG A 76 -4.24 -11.68 -17.86
C ARG A 76 -5.47 -11.47 -16.97
N ILE A 77 -5.23 -11.35 -15.65
CA ILE A 77 -6.20 -10.78 -14.69
C ILE A 77 -6.87 -9.56 -15.33
N THR A 78 -8.20 -9.51 -15.35
CA THR A 78 -8.92 -8.38 -15.99
C THR A 78 -8.62 -7.07 -15.26
N MET A 79 -8.72 -5.92 -15.95
CA MET A 79 -8.51 -4.61 -15.32
C MET A 79 -9.40 -4.43 -14.08
N LEU A 80 -10.67 -4.86 -14.17
CA LEU A 80 -11.62 -4.80 -13.06
C LEU A 80 -11.22 -5.69 -11.87
N GLN A 81 -10.67 -6.88 -12.12
CA GLN A 81 -10.16 -7.76 -11.06
C GLN A 81 -8.92 -7.17 -10.38
N ARG A 82 -7.99 -6.60 -11.15
CA ARG A 82 -6.82 -5.90 -10.60
C ARG A 82 -7.24 -4.70 -9.74
N MET A 83 -8.26 -3.96 -10.17
CA MET A 83 -8.90 -2.92 -9.37
C MET A 83 -9.45 -3.45 -8.05
N GLY A 84 -10.24 -4.53 -8.10
CA GLY A 84 -10.80 -5.16 -6.90
C GLY A 84 -9.70 -5.62 -5.92
N ILE A 85 -8.60 -6.19 -6.43
CA ILE A 85 -7.47 -6.62 -5.59
C ILE A 85 -6.85 -5.45 -4.84
N LYS A 86 -6.51 -4.33 -5.50
CA LYS A 86 -5.93 -3.20 -4.74
C LYS A 86 -6.95 -2.50 -3.85
N MET A 87 -8.25 -2.46 -4.19
CA MET A 87 -9.28 -2.01 -3.24
C MET A 87 -9.27 -2.84 -1.95
N PHE A 88 -9.19 -4.17 -2.09
CA PHE A 88 -9.06 -5.07 -0.95
C PHE A 88 -7.74 -4.85 -0.17
N LEU A 89 -6.61 -4.69 -0.87
CA LEU A 89 -5.32 -4.39 -0.22
C LEU A 89 -5.36 -3.05 0.55
N TYR A 90 -6.06 -2.03 0.06
CA TYR A 90 -6.23 -0.78 0.78
C TYR A 90 -6.99 -0.92 2.10
N ILE A 91 -7.96 -1.84 2.16
CA ILE A 91 -8.62 -2.18 3.42
C ILE A 91 -7.58 -2.77 4.39
N LEU A 92 -6.75 -3.71 3.94
CA LEU A 92 -5.70 -4.31 4.77
C LEU A 92 -4.65 -3.28 5.22
N ILE A 93 -4.27 -2.34 4.34
CA ILE A 93 -3.36 -1.23 4.68
C ILE A 93 -3.97 -0.39 5.80
N MET A 94 -5.23 0.01 5.67
CA MET A 94 -5.92 0.83 6.68
C MET A 94 -6.10 0.07 8.01
N VAL A 95 -6.42 -1.22 7.96
CA VAL A 95 -6.46 -2.07 9.16
C VAL A 95 -5.08 -2.11 9.82
N SER A 96 -4.01 -2.35 9.07
CA SER A 96 -2.65 -2.38 9.62
C SER A 96 -2.23 -1.03 10.24
N ALA A 97 -2.64 0.09 9.64
CA ALA A 97 -2.41 1.42 10.17
C ALA A 97 -3.19 1.69 11.45
N TYR A 98 -4.45 1.25 11.51
CA TYR A 98 -5.29 1.31 12.69
C TYR A 98 -4.71 0.50 13.86
N LEU A 99 -4.29 -0.76 13.62
CA LEU A 99 -3.65 -1.59 14.63
C LEU A 99 -2.35 -0.95 15.15
N SER A 100 -1.56 -0.39 14.24
CA SER A 100 -0.34 0.33 14.61
C SER A 100 -0.67 1.54 15.49
N GLU A 101 -1.70 2.30 15.16
CA GLU A 101 -2.09 3.45 15.98
C GLU A 101 -2.63 3.07 17.37
N ILE A 102 -3.42 2.00 17.47
CA ILE A 102 -3.88 1.48 18.78
C ILE A 102 -2.68 1.09 19.63
N ARG A 103 -1.77 0.29 19.08
CA ARG A 103 -0.61 -0.19 19.84
C ARG A 103 0.33 0.97 20.20
N ARG A 104 0.44 2.01 19.35
CA ARG A 104 1.21 3.23 19.66
C ARG A 104 0.63 3.94 20.87
N ARG A 105 -0.69 4.15 20.88
CA ARG A 105 -1.40 4.80 22.00
C ARG A 105 -1.29 3.99 23.29
N ALA A 106 -1.44 2.67 23.21
CA ALA A 106 -1.30 1.78 24.36
C ALA A 106 0.12 1.76 24.96
N LEU A 107 1.15 1.91 24.13
CA LEU A 107 2.53 1.99 24.60
C LEU A 107 2.83 3.35 25.25
N ILE A 108 2.35 4.45 24.66
CA ILE A 108 2.50 5.79 25.23
C ILE A 108 1.77 5.90 26.57
N SER A 109 0.58 5.30 26.71
CA SER A 109 -0.17 5.34 27.97
C SER A 109 0.47 4.51 29.08
N ARG A 110 1.34 3.54 28.74
CA ARG A 110 2.03 2.65 29.70
C ARG A 110 3.44 3.12 30.03
N ASN A 111 4.16 3.64 29.06
CA ASN A 111 5.55 4.09 29.16
C ASN A 111 5.61 5.55 28.72
N SER A 112 5.44 6.47 29.66
CA SER A 112 5.22 7.90 29.42
C SER A 112 6.38 8.67 28.77
N THR A 113 7.52 8.01 28.51
CA THR A 113 8.79 8.71 28.20
C THR A 113 9.34 8.43 26.81
N ASN A 114 9.11 7.24 26.23
CA ASN A 114 9.77 6.84 24.98
C ASN A 114 8.75 6.51 23.88
N PRO A 115 8.81 7.19 22.71
CA PRO A 115 7.97 6.83 21.58
C PRO A 115 8.32 5.43 21.05
N PRO A 116 7.36 4.66 20.53
CA PRO A 116 7.64 3.35 19.96
C PRO A 116 8.41 3.46 18.63
N SER A 117 9.12 2.39 18.27
CA SER A 117 9.97 2.36 17.08
C SER A 117 9.19 2.55 15.76
N ILE A 118 9.81 3.25 14.81
CA ILE A 118 9.32 3.47 13.44
C ILE A 118 9.07 2.17 12.66
N PHE A 119 9.72 1.05 13.02
CA PHE A 119 9.46 -0.24 12.36
C PHE A 119 8.03 -0.76 12.58
N MET A 120 7.33 -0.21 13.55
CA MET A 120 5.96 -0.57 13.85
C MET A 120 4.99 -0.25 12.70
N ILE A 121 5.25 0.81 11.92
CA ILE A 121 4.46 1.17 10.73
C ILE A 121 5.01 0.50 9.46
N LEU A 122 6.01 -0.38 9.54
CA LEU A 122 6.53 -1.08 8.35
C LEU A 122 5.46 -1.92 7.61
N PRO A 123 4.51 -2.62 8.29
CA PRO A 123 3.51 -3.44 7.60
C PRO A 123 2.61 -2.66 6.63
N GLN A 124 2.13 -1.47 7.02
CA GLN A 124 1.29 -0.62 6.16
C GLN A 124 2.07 -0.13 4.92
N PHE A 125 3.36 0.19 5.04
CA PHE A 125 4.20 0.60 3.91
C PHE A 125 4.56 -0.58 2.98
N ALA A 126 4.81 -1.76 3.54
CA ALA A 126 5.05 -2.97 2.75
C ALA A 126 3.82 -3.37 1.93
N LEU A 127 2.64 -3.41 2.58
CA LEU A 127 1.36 -3.67 1.91
C LEU A 127 1.03 -2.64 0.84
N LEU A 128 1.36 -1.37 1.08
CA LEU A 128 1.22 -0.32 0.10
C LEU A 128 2.09 -0.55 -1.15
N GLY A 129 3.37 -0.92 -0.97
CA GLY A 129 4.25 -1.26 -2.09
C GLY A 129 3.70 -2.43 -2.92
N ILE A 130 3.13 -3.44 -2.27
CA ILE A 130 2.44 -4.55 -2.93
C ILE A 130 1.19 -4.07 -3.67
N ALA A 131 0.41 -3.15 -3.09
CA ALA A 131 -0.82 -2.64 -3.70
C ALA A 131 -0.56 -1.78 -4.94
N ASP A 132 0.56 -1.04 -4.97
CA ASP A 132 0.88 -0.14 -6.08
C ASP A 132 1.17 -0.88 -7.40
N THR A 133 1.53 -2.16 -7.36
CA THR A 133 1.71 -2.95 -8.59
C THR A 133 0.41 -3.20 -9.38
N PHE A 134 -0.76 -2.93 -8.78
CA PHE A 134 -2.03 -3.40 -9.33
C PHE A 134 -2.93 -2.35 -10.01
N LEU A 135 -2.75 -1.03 -9.85
CA LEU A 135 -3.92 -0.15 -10.14
C LEU A 135 -3.71 1.24 -10.74
N GLU A 136 -2.65 2.02 -10.49
CA GLU A 136 -2.71 3.44 -10.91
C GLU A 136 -2.82 3.60 -12.44
N VAL A 137 -2.05 2.81 -13.18
CA VAL A 137 -2.17 2.71 -14.64
C VAL A 137 -3.49 2.05 -15.07
N THR A 138 -3.97 1.05 -14.33
CA THR A 138 -5.17 0.26 -14.67
C THR A 138 -6.48 1.05 -14.54
N MET A 139 -6.56 2.04 -13.63
CA MET A 139 -7.73 2.91 -13.53
C MET A 139 -7.86 3.84 -14.71
N LEU A 140 -6.77 4.50 -15.09
CA LEU A 140 -6.74 5.36 -16.27
C LEU A 140 -7.03 4.57 -17.54
N GLU A 141 -6.33 3.45 -17.75
CA GLU A 141 -6.57 2.56 -18.91
C GLU A 141 -8.04 2.12 -18.99
N PHE A 142 -8.64 1.71 -17.88
CA PHE A 142 -10.04 1.30 -17.87
C PHE A 142 -11.00 2.42 -18.28
N PHE A 143 -10.80 3.65 -17.78
CA PHE A 143 -11.67 4.76 -18.15
C PHE A 143 -11.46 5.19 -19.60
N TYR A 144 -10.23 5.15 -20.11
CA TYR A 144 -9.95 5.41 -21.53
C TYR A 144 -10.58 4.35 -22.45
N ASP A 145 -10.44 3.06 -22.12
CA ASP A 145 -11.04 1.95 -22.90
C ASP A 145 -12.57 1.98 -22.94
N GLN A 146 -13.20 2.64 -21.97
CA GLN A 146 -14.65 2.70 -21.83
C GLN A 146 -15.24 4.06 -22.25
N ALA A 147 -14.39 5.01 -22.63
CA ALA A 147 -14.83 6.28 -23.17
C ALA A 147 -15.35 6.08 -24.61
N PRO A 148 -16.43 6.77 -25.01
CA PRO A 148 -16.82 6.80 -26.42
C PRO A 148 -15.70 7.43 -27.26
N ALA A 149 -15.51 6.90 -28.47
CA ALA A 149 -14.51 7.38 -29.44
C ALA A 149 -14.78 8.82 -29.89
#